data_AF-A0A0H5PZE0-F1
#
_entry.id   AF-A0A0H5PZE0-F1
#
_cell.length_a   1.000
_cell.length_b   1.000
_cell.length_c   1.000
_cell.angle_alpha   90.00
_cell.angle_beta   90.00
_cell.angle_gamma   90.00
#
_symmetry.space_group_name_H-M   'P 1'
#
loop_
_entity.id
_entity.type
_entity.pdbx_description
1 polymer ?
#
loop_
_entity_poly.entity_id
_entity_poly.type
_entity_poly.pdbx_seq_one_letter_code
_entity_poly.pdbx_strand_id
1 'polypeptide(L)'
;MEKIVKKSNSKRNISKLNENFRESICDYAMEHNLKCAHALLVLKATGCRPDELQKGVRVNIKGDVLTFKIIGSKYNVRMKRGIAIREIKVKINEDNAKYLNPLKEIFDKNPGAYDYKVSIASKVAFTGYITKISKRLWPRKKNHASAYSFRHAKATELKNSDKSDIEIAQIMGHASTRAQQSYGRRNRRSNVGSLDICDVETSSKPRGGDRLLRFKIANKNKASQKLSEGISASQPATTAPVRKLKR
;
A
#
# COMPACT_ATOMS: atom_id res chain seq x y z
N MET A 1 34.05 19.44 13.84
CA MET A 1 32.62 19.03 13.89
C MET A 1 32.33 18.10 12.72
N GLU A 2 32.35 16.79 12.92
CA GLU A 2 31.96 15.82 11.89
C GLU A 2 30.50 16.00 11.51
N LYS A 3 30.25 16.36 10.25
CA LYS A 3 28.90 16.35 9.68
C LYS A 3 28.42 14.91 9.64
N ILE A 4 27.54 14.54 10.58
CA ILE A 4 26.75 13.31 10.51
C ILE A 4 25.92 13.37 9.23
N VAL A 5 26.41 12.77 8.15
CA VAL A 5 25.67 12.61 6.91
C VAL A 5 24.50 11.67 7.21
N LYS A 6 23.32 12.25 7.50
CA LYS A 6 22.07 11.49 7.59
C LYS A 6 21.91 10.69 6.29
N LYS A 7 22.18 9.38 6.36
CA LYS A 7 22.05 8.44 5.25
C LYS A 7 20.60 8.50 4.76
N SER A 8 20.35 9.26 3.69
CA SER A 8 18.99 9.40 3.15
C SER A 8 18.51 7.99 2.78
N ASN A 9 17.33 7.60 3.26
CA ASN A 9 16.78 6.27 3.00
C ASN A 9 16.55 6.12 1.49
N SER A 10 17.51 5.49 0.78
CA SER A 10 17.53 5.34 -0.69
C SER A 10 16.24 4.76 -1.23
N LYS A 11 15.57 3.92 -0.43
CA LYS A 11 14.27 3.30 -0.70
C LYS A 11 13.16 4.31 -1.05
N ARG A 12 13.21 5.53 -0.52
CA ARG A 12 12.15 6.55 -0.65
C ARG A 12 12.41 7.58 -1.76
N ASN A 13 13.58 7.57 -2.38
CA ASN A 13 14.01 8.58 -3.34
C ASN A 13 13.64 8.19 -4.78
N ILE A 14 12.37 7.82 -5.03
CA ILE A 14 11.89 7.51 -6.39
C ILE A 14 12.11 8.67 -7.36
N SER A 15 12.09 9.91 -6.87
CA SER A 15 12.38 11.12 -7.67
C SER A 15 13.82 11.22 -8.15
N LYS A 16 14.74 10.42 -7.60
CA LYS A 16 16.15 10.39 -8.02
C LYS A 16 16.46 9.21 -8.95
N LEU A 17 15.46 8.39 -9.26
CA LEU A 17 15.54 7.31 -10.23
C LEU A 17 15.16 7.83 -11.62
N ASN A 18 15.42 7.04 -12.66
CA ASN A 18 14.89 7.33 -13.98
C ASN A 18 13.35 7.26 -13.94
N GLU A 19 12.65 8.11 -14.68
CA GLU A 19 11.18 8.17 -14.68
C GLU A 19 10.56 6.83 -15.10
N ASN A 20 11.10 6.22 -16.16
CA ASN A 20 10.63 4.95 -16.72
C ASN A 20 11.36 3.73 -16.14
N PHE A 21 11.87 3.83 -14.90
CA PHE A 21 12.73 2.77 -14.37
C PHE A 21 12.02 1.42 -14.25
N ARG A 22 10.70 1.40 -14.04
CA ARG A 22 9.94 0.15 -13.90
C ARG A 22 9.83 -0.55 -15.23
N GLU A 23 9.46 0.21 -16.26
CA GLU A 23 9.27 -0.21 -17.64
C GLU A 23 10.59 -0.77 -18.18
N SER A 24 11.68 0.02 -18.15
CA SER A 24 12.96 -0.44 -18.69
C SER A 24 13.55 -1.65 -17.96
N ILE A 25 13.31 -1.81 -16.66
CA ILE A 25 13.76 -3.00 -15.91
C ILE A 25 12.92 -4.23 -16.26
N CYS A 26 11.60 -4.06 -16.44
CA CYS A 26 10.73 -5.15 -16.87
C CYS A 26 11.05 -5.58 -18.29
N ASP A 27 11.21 -4.62 -19.21
CA ASP A 27 11.58 -4.86 -20.60
C ASP A 27 12.90 -5.63 -20.70
N TYR A 28 13.94 -5.15 -20.00
CA TYR A 28 15.22 -5.85 -19.92
C TYR A 28 15.07 -7.30 -19.43
N ALA A 29 14.24 -7.52 -18.41
CA ALA A 29 14.04 -8.85 -17.84
C ALA A 29 13.26 -9.79 -18.77
N MET A 30 12.30 -9.27 -19.54
CA MET A 30 11.53 -10.03 -20.53
C MET A 30 12.39 -10.36 -21.74
N GLU A 31 13.09 -9.37 -22.32
CA GLU A 31 13.97 -9.55 -23.49
C GLU A 31 15.09 -10.58 -23.24
N HIS A 32 15.63 -10.62 -22.03
CA HIS A 32 16.68 -11.56 -21.65
C HIS A 32 16.15 -12.85 -21.01
N ASN A 33 14.83 -13.09 -21.04
CA ASN A 33 14.17 -14.28 -20.46
C ASN A 33 14.61 -14.59 -19.03
N LEU A 34 14.76 -13.56 -18.19
CA LEU A 34 15.23 -13.74 -16.84
C LEU A 34 14.18 -14.48 -16.00
N LYS A 35 14.63 -15.43 -15.17
CA LYS A 35 13.76 -16.19 -14.25
C LYS A 35 12.90 -15.30 -13.33
N CYS A 36 13.32 -14.06 -13.10
CA CYS A 36 12.63 -13.09 -12.26
C CYS A 36 11.61 -12.20 -13.01
N ALA A 37 11.41 -12.38 -14.32
CA ALA A 37 10.52 -11.54 -15.13
C ALA A 37 9.08 -11.53 -14.58
N HIS A 38 8.43 -12.68 -14.42
CA HIS A 38 7.09 -12.77 -13.84
C HIS A 38 6.98 -12.13 -12.45
N ALA A 39 8.02 -12.29 -11.62
CA ALA A 39 8.09 -11.66 -10.30
C ALA A 39 8.14 -10.11 -10.39
N LEU A 40 8.81 -9.55 -11.40
CA LEU A 40 8.82 -8.11 -11.67
C LEU A 40 7.47 -7.60 -12.18
N LEU A 41 6.80 -8.36 -13.05
CA LEU A 41 5.47 -8.03 -13.56
C LEU A 41 4.45 -7.97 -12.42
N VAL A 42 4.43 -8.97 -11.53
CA VAL A 42 3.60 -8.97 -10.32
C VAL A 42 3.92 -7.76 -9.43
N LEU A 43 5.20 -7.42 -9.27
CA LEU A 43 5.64 -6.28 -8.47
C LEU A 43 5.20 -4.94 -9.07
N LYS A 44 5.26 -4.79 -10.40
CA LYS A 44 4.78 -3.61 -11.14
C LYS A 44 3.27 -3.48 -11.03
N ALA A 45 2.52 -4.57 -11.25
CA ALA A 45 1.06 -4.59 -11.21
C ALA A 45 0.51 -4.26 -9.82
N THR A 46 1.01 -4.94 -8.78
CA THR A 46 0.41 -4.92 -7.43
C THR A 46 1.14 -4.02 -6.43
N GLY A 47 2.43 -3.75 -6.64
CA GLY A 47 3.28 -3.10 -5.64
C GLY A 47 3.47 -3.93 -4.37
N CYS A 48 3.32 -5.26 -4.42
CA CYS A 48 3.55 -6.14 -3.26
C CYS A 48 4.95 -5.95 -2.64
N ARG A 49 5.12 -6.32 -1.38
CA ARG A 49 6.46 -6.27 -0.76
C ARG A 49 7.30 -7.45 -1.26
N PRO A 50 8.64 -7.32 -1.33
CA PRO A 50 9.51 -8.43 -1.73
C PRO A 50 9.39 -9.66 -0.82
N ASP A 51 9.14 -9.44 0.47
CA ASP A 51 8.87 -10.48 1.46
C ASP A 51 7.49 -11.15 1.30
N GLU A 52 6.51 -10.47 0.70
CA GLU A 52 5.24 -11.09 0.31
C GLU A 52 5.43 -11.96 -0.95
N LEU A 53 6.22 -11.47 -1.90
CA LEU A 53 6.58 -12.24 -3.10
C LEU A 53 7.42 -13.48 -2.78
N GLN A 54 8.25 -13.42 -1.74
CA GLN A 54 9.00 -14.59 -1.25
C GLN A 54 8.07 -15.67 -0.66
N LYS A 55 6.97 -15.29 0.01
CA LYS A 55 5.93 -16.24 0.45
C LYS A 55 5.18 -16.85 -0.74
N GLY A 56 5.08 -16.09 -1.81
CA GLY A 56 4.38 -16.43 -3.04
C GLY A 56 3.11 -15.61 -3.19
N VAL A 57 2.94 -15.04 -4.38
CA VAL A 57 1.70 -14.41 -4.81
C VAL A 57 1.00 -15.39 -5.72
N ARG A 58 -0.27 -15.65 -5.43
CA ARG A 58 -1.12 -16.48 -6.28
C ARG A 58 -1.78 -15.61 -7.33
N VAL A 59 -1.71 -16.05 -8.58
CA VAL A 59 -2.28 -15.38 -9.74
C VAL A 59 -3.38 -16.27 -10.28
N ASN A 60 -4.51 -15.67 -10.60
CA ASN A 60 -5.63 -16.29 -11.31
C ASN A 60 -6.08 -15.38 -12.43
N ILE A 61 -6.80 -15.93 -13.41
CA ILE A 61 -7.39 -15.16 -14.50
C ILE A 61 -8.87 -15.51 -14.65
N LYS A 62 -9.70 -14.49 -14.94
CA LYS A 62 -11.09 -14.64 -15.35
C LYS A 62 -11.38 -13.63 -16.45
N GLY A 63 -11.53 -14.11 -17.70
CA GLY A 63 -11.58 -13.24 -18.87
C GLY A 63 -10.30 -12.39 -18.97
N ASP A 64 -10.44 -11.08 -19.07
CA ASP A 64 -9.32 -10.14 -19.10
C ASP A 64 -9.00 -9.51 -17.74
N VAL A 65 -9.35 -10.19 -16.64
CA VAL A 65 -9.06 -9.74 -15.28
C VAL A 65 -8.11 -10.71 -14.60
N LEU A 66 -6.91 -10.22 -14.27
CA LEU A 66 -5.94 -10.92 -13.44
C LEU A 66 -6.22 -10.64 -11.97
N THR A 67 -6.26 -11.70 -11.18
CA THR A 67 -6.50 -11.63 -9.74
C THR A 67 -5.25 -12.07 -8.98
N PHE A 68 -4.74 -11.20 -8.11
CA PHE A 68 -3.52 -11.42 -7.34
C PHE A 68 -3.85 -11.57 -5.85
N LYS A 69 -3.74 -12.79 -5.33
CA LYS A 69 -3.91 -13.07 -3.90
C LYS A 69 -2.56 -13.05 -3.19
N ILE A 70 -2.43 -12.10 -2.26
CA ILE A 70 -1.18 -11.77 -1.57
C ILE A 70 -1.34 -12.03 -0.08
N ILE A 71 -0.44 -12.85 0.48
CA ILE A 71 -0.34 -13.09 1.91
C ILE A 71 0.57 -12.04 2.54
N GLY A 72 0.02 -11.28 3.49
CA GLY A 72 0.72 -10.23 4.21
C GLY A 72 1.95 -10.74 4.95
N SER A 73 3.07 -10.04 4.79
CA SER A 73 4.33 -10.38 5.45
C SER A 73 4.52 -9.70 6.81
N LYS A 74 3.86 -8.56 7.03
CA LYS A 74 3.93 -7.75 8.25
C LYS A 74 2.63 -7.75 9.05
N TYR A 75 1.84 -8.80 8.89
CA TYR A 75 0.64 -8.99 9.69
C TYR A 75 1.03 -9.38 11.12
N ASN A 76 0.49 -8.65 12.10
CA ASN A 76 0.65 -8.97 13.51
C ASN A 76 -0.66 -8.62 14.23
N VAL A 77 -1.36 -9.64 14.72
CA VAL A 77 -2.65 -9.53 15.41
C VAL A 77 -2.51 -8.65 16.66
N ARG A 78 -1.53 -8.98 17.53
CA ARG A 78 -1.31 -8.31 18.82
C ARG A 78 -1.04 -6.82 18.67
N MET A 79 -0.17 -6.46 17.72
CA MET A 79 0.15 -5.06 17.43
C MET A 79 -0.86 -4.37 16.50
N LYS A 80 -1.91 -5.07 16.06
CA LYS A 80 -2.88 -4.63 15.05
C LYS A 80 -2.16 -4.01 13.84
N ARG A 81 -1.17 -4.71 13.28
CA ARG A 81 -0.36 -4.25 12.13
C ARG A 81 -0.61 -5.11 10.90
N GLY A 82 -0.52 -4.47 9.73
CA GLY A 82 -0.69 -5.11 8.42
C GLY A 82 -2.11 -5.61 8.12
N ILE A 83 -2.26 -6.21 6.95
CA ILE A 83 -3.44 -6.97 6.52
C ILE A 83 -2.96 -8.40 6.27
N ALA A 84 -3.73 -9.41 6.69
CA ALA A 84 -3.33 -10.81 6.57
C ALA A 84 -3.39 -11.31 5.13
N ILE A 85 -4.51 -11.07 4.45
CA ILE A 85 -4.72 -11.49 3.06
C ILE A 85 -5.36 -10.32 2.30
N ARG A 86 -4.88 -10.09 1.08
CA ARG A 86 -5.53 -9.17 0.14
C ARG A 86 -5.54 -9.77 -1.25
N GLU A 87 -6.62 -9.48 -1.98
CA GLU A 87 -6.83 -9.90 -3.35
C GLU A 87 -7.01 -8.65 -4.19
N ILE A 88 -6.17 -8.49 -5.21
CA ILE A 88 -6.16 -7.31 -6.08
C ILE A 88 -6.56 -7.77 -7.47
N LYS A 89 -7.63 -7.20 -8.02
CA LYS A 89 -8.07 -7.48 -9.39
C LYS A 89 -7.56 -6.37 -10.31
N VAL A 90 -6.90 -6.74 -11.39
CA VAL A 90 -6.33 -5.83 -12.39
C VAL A 90 -6.89 -6.21 -13.75
N LYS A 91 -7.54 -5.24 -14.41
CA LYS A 91 -8.04 -5.43 -15.77
C LYS A 91 -6.90 -5.25 -16.78
N ILE A 92 -6.85 -6.11 -17.78
CA ILE A 92 -5.93 -5.95 -18.91
C ILE A 92 -6.52 -4.90 -19.87
N ASN A 93 -5.71 -3.92 -20.25
CA ASN A 93 -6.03 -2.90 -21.25
C ASN A 93 -4.83 -2.70 -22.18
N GLU A 94 -4.99 -1.86 -23.20
CA GLU A 94 -3.93 -1.62 -24.21
C GLU A 94 -2.63 -1.09 -23.59
N ASP A 95 -2.72 -0.18 -22.61
CA ASP A 95 -1.56 0.43 -21.95
C ASP A 95 -0.74 -0.55 -21.09
N ASN A 96 -1.41 -1.54 -20.49
CA ASN A 96 -0.80 -2.48 -19.56
C ASN A 96 -0.61 -3.90 -20.13
N ALA A 97 -1.19 -4.18 -21.31
CA ALA A 97 -1.19 -5.48 -21.99
C ALA A 97 0.24 -6.02 -22.14
N LYS A 98 1.21 -5.19 -22.53
CA LYS A 98 2.62 -5.60 -22.65
C LYS A 98 3.15 -6.31 -21.39
N TYR A 99 2.72 -5.88 -20.21
CA TYR A 99 3.21 -6.37 -18.92
C TYR A 99 2.28 -7.42 -18.27
N LEU A 100 1.01 -7.50 -18.68
CA LEU A 100 0.05 -8.45 -18.13
C LEU A 100 -0.19 -9.66 -19.04
N ASN A 101 -0.03 -9.53 -20.36
CA ASN A 101 -0.16 -10.64 -21.31
C ASN A 101 0.80 -11.79 -21.02
N PRO A 102 2.08 -11.57 -20.65
CA PRO A 102 2.95 -12.69 -20.28
C PRO A 102 2.44 -13.50 -19.09
N LEU A 103 1.67 -12.88 -18.17
CA LEU A 103 1.03 -13.61 -17.07
C LEU A 103 -0.23 -14.34 -17.52
N LYS A 104 -1.00 -13.77 -18.47
CA LYS A 104 -2.17 -14.38 -19.10
C LYS A 104 -1.79 -15.62 -19.92
N GLU A 105 -0.72 -15.53 -20.72
CA GLU A 105 -0.22 -16.63 -21.55
C GLU A 105 0.09 -17.91 -20.77
N ILE A 106 0.42 -17.81 -19.48
CA ILE A 106 0.65 -18.97 -18.61
C ILE A 106 -0.62 -19.83 -18.50
N PHE A 107 -1.79 -19.17 -18.45
CA PHE A 107 -3.10 -19.81 -18.37
C PHE A 107 -3.58 -20.25 -19.75
N ASP A 108 -3.31 -19.48 -20.80
CA ASP A 108 -3.68 -19.85 -22.17
C ASP A 108 -2.94 -21.13 -22.60
N LYS A 109 -1.66 -21.27 -22.24
CA LYS A 109 -0.86 -22.47 -22.51
C LYS A 109 -1.24 -23.67 -21.64
N ASN A 110 -1.96 -23.45 -20.54
CA ASN A 110 -2.39 -24.49 -19.61
C ASN A 110 -3.88 -24.33 -19.26
N PRO A 111 -4.80 -24.74 -20.16
CA PRO A 111 -6.24 -24.67 -19.92
C PRO A 111 -6.60 -25.56 -18.72
N GLY A 112 -6.84 -24.96 -17.56
CA GLY A 112 -7.04 -25.67 -16.28
C GLY A 112 -6.04 -25.28 -15.19
N ALA A 113 -4.99 -24.53 -15.52
CA ALA A 113 -4.15 -23.90 -14.52
C ALA A 113 -4.98 -22.94 -13.67
N TYR A 114 -4.96 -23.16 -12.37
CA TYR A 114 -5.54 -22.29 -11.36
C TYR A 114 -4.52 -22.10 -10.24
N ASP A 115 -4.59 -20.97 -9.56
CA ASP A 115 -3.76 -20.61 -8.41
C ASP A 115 -2.25 -20.63 -8.73
N TYR A 116 -1.86 -20.08 -9.89
CA TYR A 116 -0.46 -20.05 -10.33
C TYR A 116 0.40 -19.27 -9.33
N LYS A 117 1.44 -19.92 -8.78
CA LYS A 117 2.29 -19.33 -7.74
C LYS A 117 3.50 -18.63 -8.34
N VAL A 118 3.51 -17.31 -8.30
CA VAL A 118 4.71 -16.52 -8.55
C VAL A 118 5.45 -16.30 -7.23
N SER A 119 6.67 -16.82 -7.13
CA SER A 119 7.49 -16.65 -5.93
C SER A 119 8.96 -16.39 -6.25
N ILE A 120 9.68 -15.86 -5.28
CA ILE A 120 11.13 -15.65 -5.35
C ILE A 120 11.82 -16.44 -4.23
N ALA A 121 13.02 -16.95 -4.48
CA ALA A 121 13.77 -17.70 -3.47
C ALA A 121 14.20 -16.80 -2.29
N SER A 122 14.68 -15.58 -2.59
CA SER A 122 15.16 -14.65 -1.56
C SER A 122 14.86 -13.21 -1.93
N LYS A 123 14.24 -12.46 -1.01
CA LYS A 123 14.02 -11.02 -1.14
C LYS A 123 15.32 -10.23 -1.31
N VAL A 124 16.42 -10.73 -0.73
CA VAL A 124 17.74 -10.07 -0.79
C VAL A 124 18.33 -10.26 -2.19
N ALA A 125 18.39 -11.51 -2.66
CA ALA A 125 18.87 -11.82 -4.01
C ALA A 125 18.04 -11.11 -5.08
N PHE A 126 16.71 -11.16 -4.97
CA PHE A 126 15.81 -10.49 -5.91
C PHE A 126 16.01 -8.97 -5.95
N THR A 127 16.17 -8.33 -4.79
CA THR A 127 16.50 -6.90 -4.73
C THR A 127 17.86 -6.62 -5.37
N GLY A 128 18.85 -7.48 -5.13
CA GLY A 128 20.18 -7.40 -5.74
C GLY A 128 20.14 -7.50 -7.27
N TYR A 129 19.32 -8.41 -7.83
CA TYR A 129 19.14 -8.55 -9.28
C TYR A 129 18.55 -7.28 -9.89
N ILE A 130 17.52 -6.69 -9.29
CA ILE A 130 16.93 -5.42 -9.76
C ILE A 130 17.97 -4.31 -9.74
N THR A 131 18.76 -4.20 -8.67
CA THR A 131 19.82 -3.20 -8.56
C THR A 131 20.91 -3.44 -9.60
N LYS A 132 21.27 -4.69 -9.91
CA LYS A 132 22.24 -5.03 -10.96
C LYS A 132 21.73 -4.61 -12.34
N ILE A 133 20.48 -4.91 -12.66
CA ILE A 133 19.85 -4.47 -13.93
C ILE A 133 19.83 -2.94 -14.00
N SER A 134 19.41 -2.27 -12.92
CA SER A 134 19.36 -0.80 -12.87
C SER A 134 20.75 -0.14 -13.01
N LYS A 135 21.81 -0.76 -12.48
CA LYS A 135 23.19 -0.31 -12.70
C LYS A 135 23.64 -0.49 -14.14
N ARG A 136 23.24 -1.58 -14.79
CA ARG A 136 23.55 -1.86 -16.19
C ARG A 136 22.85 -0.87 -17.13
N LEU A 137 21.57 -0.60 -16.89
CA LEU A 137 20.79 0.35 -17.69
C LEU A 137 21.25 1.80 -17.49
N TRP A 138 21.62 2.18 -16.26
CA TRP A 138 22.01 3.57 -15.94
C TRP A 138 23.29 3.65 -15.10
N PRO A 139 24.46 3.32 -15.69
CA PRO A 139 25.73 3.24 -14.94
C PRO A 139 26.17 4.60 -14.37
N ARG A 140 25.80 5.71 -15.02
CA ARG A 140 26.16 7.07 -14.60
C ARG A 140 25.28 7.63 -13.46
N LYS A 141 24.17 6.96 -13.11
CA LYS A 141 23.26 7.45 -12.06
C LYS A 141 23.77 7.03 -10.67
N LYS A 142 23.74 7.95 -9.71
CA LYS A 142 24.12 7.66 -8.31
C LYS A 142 23.13 6.76 -7.57
N ASN A 143 21.85 6.82 -7.94
CA ASN A 143 20.79 6.04 -7.30
C ASN A 143 20.27 5.00 -8.29
N HIS A 144 20.06 3.79 -7.79
CA HIS A 144 19.55 2.67 -8.57
C HIS A 144 18.27 2.11 -7.96
N ALA A 145 17.46 1.51 -8.81
CA ALA A 145 16.22 0.89 -8.40
C ALA A 145 16.46 -0.35 -7.54
N SER A 146 15.47 -0.65 -6.71
CA SER A 146 15.37 -1.82 -5.86
C SER A 146 13.94 -2.35 -5.93
N ALA A 147 13.68 -3.54 -5.40
CA ALA A 147 12.32 -4.07 -5.32
C ALA A 147 11.37 -3.13 -4.53
N TYR A 148 11.88 -2.43 -3.51
CA TYR A 148 11.09 -1.44 -2.77
C TYR A 148 10.81 -0.18 -3.58
N SER A 149 11.65 0.16 -4.56
CA SER A 149 11.41 1.31 -5.45
C SER A 149 10.14 1.11 -6.28
N PHE A 150 9.89 -0.11 -6.77
CA PHE A 150 8.65 -0.46 -7.48
C PHE A 150 7.42 -0.24 -6.58
N ARG A 151 7.47 -0.74 -5.35
CA ARG A 151 6.39 -0.54 -4.37
C ARG A 151 6.15 0.94 -4.07
N HIS A 152 7.20 1.73 -3.95
CA HIS A 152 7.06 3.18 -3.75
C HIS A 152 6.48 3.89 -4.97
N ALA A 153 6.88 3.51 -6.19
CA ALA A 153 6.30 4.03 -7.42
C ALA A 153 4.81 3.67 -7.53
N LYS A 154 4.43 2.41 -7.25
CA LYS A 154 3.01 2.00 -7.24
C LYS A 154 2.20 2.78 -6.21
N ALA A 155 2.75 3.01 -5.02
CA ALA A 155 2.08 3.83 -4.00
C ALA A 155 1.85 5.28 -4.45
N THR A 156 2.79 5.86 -5.20
CA THR A 156 2.66 7.21 -5.77
C THR A 156 1.62 7.25 -6.88
N GLU A 157 1.65 6.28 -7.79
CA GLU A 157 0.64 6.08 -8.85
C GLU A 157 -0.77 6.01 -8.25
N LEU A 158 -0.97 5.16 -7.24
CA LEU A 158 -2.25 5.04 -6.54
C LEU A 158 -2.73 6.35 -5.90
N LYS A 159 -1.82 7.17 -5.37
CA LYS A 159 -2.18 8.48 -4.77
C LYS A 159 -2.52 9.56 -5.79
N ASN A 160 -2.09 9.37 -7.03
CA ASN A 160 -2.40 10.26 -8.15
C ASN A 160 -3.69 9.81 -8.86
N SER A 161 -4.16 8.58 -8.65
CA SER A 161 -5.47 8.11 -9.09
C SER A 161 -6.60 8.60 -8.16
N ASP A 162 -7.85 8.42 -8.61
CA ASP A 162 -9.06 8.79 -7.86
C ASP A 162 -9.42 7.83 -6.72
N LYS A 163 -8.55 6.86 -6.41
CA LYS A 163 -8.75 5.91 -5.32
C LYS A 163 -8.73 6.59 -3.95
N SER A 164 -9.64 6.16 -3.08
CA SER A 164 -9.71 6.65 -1.70
C SER A 164 -8.49 6.22 -0.87
N ASP A 165 -8.18 6.99 0.19
CA ASP A 165 -7.13 6.61 1.13
C ASP A 165 -7.38 5.20 1.72
N ILE A 166 -8.62 4.72 1.83
CA ILE A 166 -8.91 3.37 2.31
C ILE A 166 -8.51 2.32 1.28
N GLU A 167 -8.90 2.48 0.02
CA GLU A 167 -8.55 1.55 -1.07
C GLU A 167 -7.04 1.48 -1.27
N ILE A 168 -6.34 2.62 -1.22
CA ILE A 168 -4.87 2.64 -1.30
C ILE A 168 -4.27 1.83 -0.15
N ALA A 169 -4.84 1.90 1.06
CA ALA A 169 -4.37 1.13 2.21
C ALA A 169 -4.65 -0.37 2.02
N GLN A 170 -5.78 -0.72 1.42
CA GLN A 170 -6.13 -2.10 1.07
C GLN A 170 -5.12 -2.69 0.08
N ILE A 171 -4.91 -2.02 -1.06
CA ILE A 171 -3.97 -2.43 -2.12
C ILE A 171 -2.55 -2.58 -1.56
N MET A 172 -2.12 -1.62 -0.74
CA MET A 172 -0.79 -1.63 -0.15
C MET A 172 -0.66 -2.58 1.05
N GLY A 173 -1.75 -3.18 1.55
CA GLY A 173 -1.71 -4.04 2.73
C GLY A 173 -1.30 -3.28 4.00
N HIS A 174 -1.91 -2.12 4.25
CA HIS A 174 -1.70 -1.27 5.42
C HIS A 174 -2.88 -1.42 6.39
N ALA A 175 -2.59 -1.56 7.69
CA ALA A 175 -3.64 -1.61 8.71
C ALA A 175 -4.33 -0.26 8.95
N SER A 176 -3.76 0.84 8.45
CA SER A 176 -4.33 2.19 8.57
C SER A 176 -3.92 3.09 7.41
N THR A 177 -4.77 4.08 7.11
CA THR A 177 -4.51 5.09 6.08
C THR A 177 -3.28 5.95 6.43
N ARG A 178 -3.00 6.17 7.72
CA ARG A 178 -1.81 6.91 8.19
C ARG A 178 -0.49 6.28 7.75
N ALA A 179 -0.42 4.95 7.58
CA ALA A 179 0.79 4.26 7.16
C ALA A 179 1.25 4.66 5.74
N GLN A 180 0.37 5.29 4.95
CA GLN A 180 0.66 5.76 3.61
C GLN A 180 1.56 7.00 3.58
N GLN A 181 1.67 7.75 4.68
CA GLN A 181 2.51 8.97 4.74
C GLN A 181 4.00 8.67 4.49
N SER A 182 4.43 7.42 4.74
CA SER A 182 5.81 6.97 4.48
C SER A 182 6.10 6.66 3.01
N TYR A 183 5.08 6.64 2.16
CA TYR A 183 5.19 6.44 0.71
C TYR A 183 5.00 7.79 0.01
N GLY A 184 5.56 7.97 -1.20
CA GLY A 184 5.74 9.26 -1.89
C GLY A 184 4.53 10.22 -1.85
N ARG A 185 4.78 11.52 -2.02
CA ARG A 185 3.71 12.55 -2.05
C ARG A 185 2.98 12.51 -3.39
N ARG A 186 1.70 12.91 -3.39
CA ARG A 186 0.93 13.15 -4.62
C ARG A 186 1.69 14.16 -5.47
N ASN A 187 1.97 13.82 -6.72
CA ASN A 187 2.59 14.71 -7.67
C ASN A 187 1.59 14.96 -8.80
N ARG A 188 1.01 16.17 -8.83
CA ARG A 188 0.01 16.57 -9.83
C ARG A 188 0.55 16.57 -11.26
N ARG A 189 1.87 16.47 -11.47
CA ARG A 189 2.51 16.50 -12.80
C ARG A 189 2.74 15.13 -13.42
N SER A 190 2.57 14.04 -12.67
CA SER A 190 2.82 12.69 -13.21
C SER A 190 1.50 12.07 -13.64
N ASN A 191 1.23 12.13 -14.95
CA ASN A 191 0.16 11.43 -15.66
C ASN A 191 0.44 9.91 -15.74
N VAL A 192 0.88 9.32 -14.64
CA VAL A 192 1.23 7.90 -14.59
C VAL A 192 -0.07 7.17 -14.35
N GLY A 193 -0.64 6.66 -15.44
CA GLY A 193 -1.86 5.87 -15.48
C GLY A 193 -1.88 4.87 -14.34
N SER A 194 -2.99 4.87 -13.60
CA SER A 194 -3.25 3.79 -12.67
C SER A 194 -3.29 2.51 -13.49
N LEU A 195 -2.34 1.59 -13.31
CA LEU A 195 -2.54 0.23 -13.76
C LEU A 195 -3.87 -0.20 -13.14
N ASP A 196 -4.78 -0.63 -14.01
CA ASP A 196 -6.23 -0.71 -13.92
C ASP A 196 -6.72 -1.65 -12.83
N ILE A 197 -6.32 -1.35 -11.60
CA ILE A 197 -6.84 -2.00 -10.41
C ILE A 197 -8.30 -1.57 -10.33
N CYS A 198 -9.17 -2.51 -10.71
CA CYS A 198 -10.61 -2.33 -10.72
C CYS A 198 -11.22 -2.63 -9.36
N ASP A 199 -10.60 -3.53 -8.59
CA ASP A 199 -11.16 -3.96 -7.31
C ASP A 199 -10.08 -4.48 -6.34
N VAL A 200 -10.37 -4.38 -5.05
CA VAL A 200 -9.51 -4.89 -3.98
C VAL A 200 -10.33 -5.42 -2.80
N GLU A 201 -10.09 -6.70 -2.48
CA GLU A 201 -10.68 -7.35 -1.32
C GLU A 201 -9.61 -7.63 -0.27
N THR A 202 -9.97 -7.48 1.00
CA THR A 202 -9.02 -7.62 2.12
C THR A 202 -9.65 -8.34 3.29
N SER A 203 -8.86 -9.17 3.99
CA SER A 203 -9.29 -9.88 5.20
C SER A 203 -9.73 -8.96 6.34
N SER A 204 -9.34 -7.68 6.31
CA SER A 204 -9.69 -6.69 7.33
C SER A 204 -9.67 -5.29 6.74
N LYS A 205 -10.71 -4.49 7.04
CA LYS A 205 -10.78 -3.09 6.59
C LYS A 205 -9.70 -2.22 7.28
N PRO A 206 -8.94 -1.40 6.53
CA PRO A 206 -8.00 -0.46 7.12
C PRO A 206 -8.68 0.55 8.04
N ARG A 207 -7.98 0.93 9.12
CA ARG A 207 -8.45 1.98 10.02
C ARG A 207 -8.14 3.37 9.49
N GLY A 208 -9.11 4.26 9.60
CA GLY A 208 -8.97 5.68 9.25
C GLY A 208 -9.68 6.03 7.95
N GLY A 209 -10.09 7.29 7.86
CA GLY A 209 -10.86 7.85 6.74
C GLY A 209 -11.13 9.32 7.01
N ASP A 210 -11.42 9.67 8.27
CA ASP A 210 -11.50 11.07 8.69
C ASP A 210 -10.21 11.48 9.45
N ARG A 211 -9.44 12.42 8.88
CA ARG A 211 -8.25 12.98 9.55
C ARG A 211 -8.60 13.62 10.88
N LEU A 212 -9.84 14.10 11.01
CA LEU A 212 -10.36 14.80 12.17
C LEU A 212 -11.08 13.88 13.16
N LEU A 213 -11.31 12.59 12.86
CA LEU A 213 -12.05 11.68 13.75
C LEU A 213 -11.50 11.70 15.18
N ARG A 214 -10.17 11.73 15.36
CA ARG A 214 -9.57 11.80 16.70
C ARG A 214 -9.84 13.12 17.41
N PHE A 215 -9.82 14.23 16.67
CA PHE A 215 -10.16 15.55 17.21
C PHE A 215 -11.65 15.65 17.50
N LYS A 216 -12.52 15.13 16.63
CA LYS A 216 -13.98 15.04 16.84
C LYS A 216 -14.32 14.19 18.06
N ILE A 217 -13.70 13.02 18.22
CA ILE A 217 -13.86 12.16 19.40
C ILE A 217 -13.36 12.88 20.66
N ALA A 218 -12.18 13.50 20.62
CA ALA A 218 -11.65 14.25 21.75
C ALA A 218 -12.55 15.44 22.12
N ASN A 219 -13.10 16.16 21.14
CA ASN A 219 -14.02 17.27 21.37
C ASN A 219 -15.35 16.79 21.95
N LYS A 220 -15.90 15.67 21.43
CA LYS A 220 -17.11 15.03 21.96
C LYS A 220 -16.92 14.60 23.40
N ASN A 221 -15.81 13.95 23.73
CA ASN A 221 -15.51 13.51 25.09
C ASN A 221 -15.35 14.69 26.05
N LYS A 222 -14.66 15.77 25.63
CA LYS A 222 -14.55 17.01 26.42
C LYS A 222 -15.92 17.68 26.65
N ALA A 223 -16.79 17.69 25.64
CA ALA A 223 -18.14 18.22 25.78
C ALA A 223 -18.99 17.39 26.76
N SER A 224 -18.90 16.05 26.68
CA SER A 224 -19.57 15.14 27.60
C SER A 224 -19.07 15.29 29.05
N GLN A 225 -17.77 15.49 29.26
CA GLN A 225 -17.21 15.76 30.60
C GLN A 225 -17.74 17.07 31.21
N LYS A 226 -17.79 18.15 30.43
CA LYS A 226 -18.37 19.43 30.88
C LYS A 226 -19.86 19.30 31.22
N LEU A 227 -20.62 18.51 30.46
CA LEU A 227 -22.03 18.22 30.75
C LEU A 227 -22.19 17.44 32.06
N SER A 228 -21.35 16.43 32.33
CA SER A 228 -21.41 15.68 33.60
C SER A 228 -20.98 16.51 34.81
N GLU A 229 -20.01 17.42 34.64
CA GLU A 229 -19.58 18.35 35.69
C GLU A 229 -20.67 19.39 36.01
N GLY A 230 -21.40 19.88 35.00
CA GLY A 230 -22.52 20.81 35.20
C GLY A 230 -23.73 20.19 35.91
N ILE A 231 -24.03 18.91 35.65
CA ILE A 231 -25.13 18.18 36.32
C ILE A 231 -24.79 17.88 37.80
N SER A 232 -23.50 17.70 38.12
CA SER A 232 -23.06 17.46 39.50
C SER A 232 -23.05 18.74 40.36
N ALA A 233 -23.10 19.92 39.73
CA ALA A 233 -23.07 21.22 40.41
C ALA A 233 -24.46 21.78 40.77
N SER A 234 -25.55 21.17 40.31
CA SER A 234 -26.91 21.54 40.76
C SER A 234 -27.27 20.76 42.02
N GLN A 235 -26.96 21.34 43.19
CA GLN A 235 -27.54 20.92 44.47
C GLN A 235 -29.08 21.10 44.43
N PRO A 236 -29.88 20.18 45.00
CA PRO A 236 -31.32 20.38 45.08
C PRO A 236 -31.63 21.59 45.97
N ALA A 237 -32.55 22.44 45.52
CA ALA A 237 -32.96 23.64 46.23
C ALA A 237 -33.39 23.31 47.67
N THR A 238 -32.71 23.91 48.64
CA THR A 238 -32.99 23.78 50.07
C THR A 238 -34.41 24.28 50.37
N THR A 239 -35.24 23.39 50.91
CA THR A 239 -36.62 23.69 51.35
C THR A 239 -36.65 24.85 52.35
N ALA A 240 -37.49 25.86 52.07
CA ALA A 240 -37.68 27.04 52.92
C ALA A 240 -38.22 26.68 54.32
N PRO A 241 -37.82 27.39 55.39
CA PRO A 241 -38.23 27.04 56.75
C PRO A 241 -39.68 27.47 57.01
N VAL A 242 -40.48 26.54 57.52
CA VAL A 242 -41.87 26.76 57.94
C VAL A 242 -41.89 27.66 59.19
N ARG A 243 -42.55 28.80 59.09
CA ARG A 243 -42.70 29.80 60.16
C ARG A 243 -43.69 29.27 61.23
N LYS A 244 -43.21 28.94 62.42
CA LYS A 244 -44.08 28.54 63.55
C LYS A 244 -44.85 29.76 64.08
N LEU A 245 -46.18 29.69 64.05
CA LEU A 245 -47.07 30.61 64.77
C LEU A 245 -46.92 30.39 66.29
N LYS A 246 -46.63 31.47 67.03
CA LYS A 246 -46.72 31.49 68.48
C LYS A 246 -48.20 31.59 68.89
N ARG A 247 -48.62 30.69 69.77
CA ARG A 247 -49.83 30.83 70.60
C ARG A 247 -49.57 31.78 71.74
#